data_AF-A0A7S2FMX2-F1
#
_entry.id   AF-A0A7S2FMX2-F1
#
_cell.length_a   1.000
_cell.length_b   1.000
_cell.length_c   1.000
_cell.angle_alpha   90.00
_cell.angle_beta   90.00
_cell.angle_gamma   90.00
#
_symmetry.space_group_name_H-M   'P 1'
#
loop_
_entity.id
_entity.type
_entity.pdbx_description
1 polymer ?
#
loop_
_entity_poly.entity_id
_entity_poly.type
_entity_poly.pdbx_seq_one_letter_code
_entity_poly.pdbx_strand_id
1 'polypeptide(L)'
;GRVLSIRQPSSVRTEDGTFRKGHMQTVRSALETVGEVAFFSFVPDSLTLHVAFETAEGAAAALHVRGLGVITPLGVEEEAHFWEEHERKQAEHAQKKEMKQARGAKGDGK
;
A
#
# COMPACT_ATOMS: atom_id res chain seq x y z
N GLY A 1 -15.97 4.58 0.49
CA GLY A 1 -14.71 4.05 1.01
C GLY A 1 -13.63 5.10 0.89
N ARG A 2 -12.59 4.98 1.73
CA ARG A 2 -11.33 5.73 1.58
C ARG A 2 -10.25 4.88 0.94
N VAL A 3 -10.55 3.61 0.65
CA VAL A 3 -9.64 2.66 0.04
C VAL A 3 -10.02 2.43 -1.41
N LEU A 4 -9.01 2.46 -2.28
CA LEU A 4 -9.12 2.18 -3.70
C LEU A 4 -8.31 0.95 -4.06
N SER A 5 -8.81 0.20 -5.03
CA SER A 5 -8.07 -0.84 -5.73
C SER A 5 -7.56 -0.30 -7.06
N ILE A 6 -6.27 -0.48 -7.33
CA ILE A 6 -5.64 -0.04 -8.57
C ILE A 6 -5.01 -1.26 -9.24
N ARG A 7 -5.63 -1.71 -10.33
CA ARG A 7 -5.09 -2.76 -11.18
C ARG A 7 -4.11 -2.17 -12.19
N GLN A 8 -2.84 -2.47 -11.98
CA GLN A 8 -1.74 -2.06 -12.84
C GLN A 8 -1.74 -2.84 -14.16
N PRO A 9 -1.34 -2.21 -15.29
CA PRO A 9 -1.18 -2.92 -16.55
C PRO A 9 0.03 -3.87 -16.49
N SER A 10 -0.02 -5.00 -17.18
CA SER A 10 1.09 -5.99 -17.18
C SER A 10 2.42 -5.41 -17.69
N SER A 11 2.37 -4.34 -18.50
CA SER A 11 3.54 -3.63 -19.03
C SER A 11 4.43 -3.00 -17.95
N VAL A 12 3.92 -2.77 -16.74
CA VAL A 12 4.70 -2.21 -15.62
C VAL A 12 5.50 -3.27 -14.86
N ARG A 13 5.29 -4.56 -15.15
CA ARG A 13 6.15 -5.63 -14.66
C ARG A 13 7.38 -5.82 -15.56
N THR A 14 8.45 -6.27 -14.94
CA THR A 14 9.66 -6.77 -15.59
C THR A 14 9.47 -8.25 -15.90
N GLU A 15 10.39 -8.82 -16.69
CA GLU A 15 10.42 -10.26 -17.01
C GLU A 15 10.55 -11.14 -15.76
N ASP A 16 11.18 -10.59 -14.71
CA ASP A 16 11.36 -11.23 -13.39
C ASP A 16 10.09 -11.16 -12.51
N GLY A 17 8.99 -10.60 -13.02
CA GLY A 17 7.71 -10.50 -12.31
C GLY A 17 7.63 -9.36 -11.28
N THR A 18 8.69 -8.55 -11.14
CA THR A 18 8.72 -7.38 -10.26
C THR A 18 8.24 -6.11 -10.96
N PHE A 19 7.82 -5.08 -10.22
CA PHE A 19 7.51 -3.78 -10.84
C PHE A 19 8.78 -3.10 -11.34
N ARG A 20 8.67 -2.38 -12.47
CA ARG A 20 9.76 -1.55 -12.98
C ARG A 20 10.24 -0.56 -11.91
N LYS A 21 11.56 -0.34 -11.87
CA LYS A 21 12.17 0.60 -10.93
C LYS A 21 11.51 1.98 -11.05
N GLY A 22 11.13 2.56 -9.91
CA GLY A 22 10.49 3.88 -9.85
C GLY A 22 8.98 3.88 -10.13
N HIS A 23 8.40 2.78 -10.63
CA HIS A 23 6.97 2.71 -10.93
C HIS A 23 6.10 3.03 -9.71
N MET A 24 6.40 2.39 -8.57
CA MET A 24 5.67 2.62 -7.32
C MET A 24 5.81 4.04 -6.79
N GLN A 25 6.97 4.67 -6.98
CA GLN A 25 7.17 6.06 -6.60
C GLN A 25 6.33 6.98 -7.48
N THR A 26 6.27 6.72 -8.79
CA THR A 26 5.42 7.47 -9.73
C THR A 26 3.95 7.33 -9.37
N VAL A 27 3.47 6.11 -9.09
CA VAL A 27 2.08 5.87 -8.67
C VAL A 27 1.76 6.65 -7.39
N ARG A 28 2.64 6.56 -6.39
CA ARG A 28 2.50 7.30 -5.14
C ARG A 28 2.45 8.81 -5.37
N SER A 29 3.42 9.37 -6.08
CA SER A 29 3.47 10.81 -6.33
C SER A 29 2.22 11.31 -7.07
N ALA A 30 1.71 10.56 -8.06
CA ALA A 30 0.49 10.93 -8.76
C ALA A 30 -0.73 10.95 -7.83
N LEU A 31 -0.85 9.99 -6.91
CA LEU A 31 -1.96 9.93 -5.95
C LEU A 31 -1.84 11.01 -4.86
N GLU A 32 -0.62 11.27 -4.38
CA GLU A 32 -0.34 12.35 -3.42
C GLU A 32 -0.61 13.75 -3.99
N THR A 33 -0.68 13.94 -5.32
CA THR A 33 -1.09 15.23 -5.91
C THR A 33 -2.57 15.56 -5.73
N VAL A 34 -3.41 14.55 -5.50
CA VAL A 34 -4.87 14.70 -5.41
C VAL A 34 -5.44 14.37 -4.04
N GLY A 35 -4.66 13.73 -3.16
CA GLY A 35 -5.05 13.44 -1.80
C GLY A 35 -3.93 12.82 -0.98
N GLU A 36 -3.96 13.03 0.33
CA GLU A 36 -2.96 12.45 1.24
C GLU A 36 -3.14 10.93 1.34
N VAL A 37 -2.08 10.19 1.00
CA VAL A 37 -2.09 8.74 1.03
C VAL A 37 -1.62 8.25 2.39
N ALA A 38 -2.53 7.59 3.11
CA ALA A 38 -2.29 6.97 4.40
C ALA A 38 -1.42 5.71 4.26
N PHE A 39 -1.78 4.85 3.30
CA PHE A 39 -1.20 3.52 3.20
C PHE A 39 -1.23 2.94 1.79
N PHE A 40 -0.18 2.19 1.46
CA PHE A 40 -0.09 1.35 0.26
C PHE A 40 0.09 -0.11 0.65
N SER A 41 -0.82 -0.97 0.18
CA SER A 41 -0.70 -2.42 0.29
C SER A 41 -0.61 -3.03 -1.10
N PHE A 42 0.35 -3.94 -1.27
CA PHE A 42 0.46 -4.75 -2.47
C PHE A 42 -0.22 -6.09 -2.26
N VAL A 43 -1.04 -6.51 -3.22
CA VAL A 43 -1.61 -7.86 -3.23
C VAL A 43 -0.55 -8.82 -3.79
N PRO A 44 -0.06 -9.80 -3.00
CA PRO A 44 0.93 -10.77 -3.44
C PRO A 44 0.53 -11.44 -4.74
N ASP A 45 1.51 -11.71 -5.61
CA ASP A 45 1.33 -12.39 -6.90
C ASP A 45 0.36 -11.70 -7.88
N SER A 46 -0.16 -10.53 -7.55
CA SER A 46 -1.14 -9.78 -8.35
C SER A 46 -0.56 -8.49 -8.94
N LEU A 47 -1.27 -7.92 -9.90
CA LEU A 47 -1.01 -6.55 -10.40
C LEU A 47 -1.86 -5.51 -9.65
N THR A 48 -2.49 -5.90 -8.56
CA THR A 48 -3.40 -5.06 -7.78
C THR A 48 -2.67 -4.40 -6.62
N LEU A 49 -2.94 -3.10 -6.47
CA LEU A 49 -2.52 -2.27 -5.35
C LEU A 49 -3.76 -1.80 -4.60
N HIS A 50 -3.77 -1.90 -3.28
CA HIS A 50 -4.76 -1.25 -2.44
C HIS A 50 -4.16 0.01 -1.83
N VAL A 51 -4.84 1.14 -2.00
CA VAL A 51 -4.38 2.45 -1.54
C VAL A 51 -5.43 3.03 -0.62
N ALA A 52 -5.05 3.33 0.62
CA ALA A 52 -5.90 4.01 1.57
C ALA A 52 -5.53 5.50 1.62
N PHE A 53 -6.54 6.36 1.53
CA PHE A 53 -6.40 7.80 1.70
C PHE A 53 -6.82 8.22 3.10
N GLU A 54 -6.25 9.32 3.58
CA GLU A 54 -6.66 9.93 4.86
C GLU A 54 -8.13 10.37 4.82
N THR A 55 -8.58 10.88 3.67
CA THR A 55 -9.93 11.38 3.45
C THR A 55 -10.64 10.70 2.28
N ALA A 56 -11.97 10.65 2.35
CA ALA A 56 -12.79 10.13 1.25
C ALA A 56 -12.73 11.02 0.00
N GLU A 57 -12.50 12.33 0.19
CA GLU A 57 -12.32 13.29 -0.90
C GLU A 57 -11.06 12.99 -1.71
N GLY A 58 -9.94 12.68 -1.04
CA GLY A 58 -8.70 12.27 -1.71
C GLY A 58 -8.88 10.99 -2.53
N ALA A 59 -9.59 10.00 -1.96
CA ALA A 59 -9.94 8.78 -2.68
C ALA A 59 -10.84 9.06 -3.90
N ALA A 60 -11.84 9.94 -3.76
CA ALA A 60 -12.71 10.31 -4.89
C ALA A 60 -11.92 11.03 -5.99
N ALA A 61 -11.03 11.95 -5.64
CA ALA A 61 -10.18 12.65 -6.60
C ALA A 61 -9.23 11.71 -7.34
N ALA A 62 -8.67 10.72 -6.64
CA ALA A 62 -7.80 9.70 -7.20
C ALA A 62 -8.47 8.83 -8.27
N LEU A 63 -9.80 8.64 -8.24
CA LEU A 63 -10.54 7.93 -9.30
C LEU A 63 -10.38 8.59 -10.69
N HIS A 64 -10.09 9.88 -10.72
CA HIS A 64 -9.94 10.64 -11.96
C HIS A 64 -8.50 10.69 -12.49
N VAL A 65 -7.53 10.15 -11.73
CA VAL A 65 -6.12 10.14 -12.13
C VAL A 65 -5.90 9.15 -13.28
N ARG A 66 -5.31 9.64 -14.37
CA ARG A 66 -5.04 8.84 -15.57
C ARG A 66 -3.63 8.27 -15.55
N GLY A 67 -3.44 7.18 -16.27
CA GLY A 67 -2.10 6.57 -16.47
C GLY A 67 -1.65 5.63 -15.36
N LEU A 68 -2.47 5.40 -14.32
CA LEU A 68 -2.16 4.49 -13.22
C LEU A 68 -2.77 3.08 -13.37
N GLY A 69 -3.51 2.82 -14.45
CA GLY A 69 -4.26 1.58 -14.66
C GLY A 69 -5.75 1.76 -14.36
N VAL A 70 -6.41 0.68 -13.96
CA VAL A 70 -7.84 0.69 -13.64
C VAL A 70 -8.01 0.94 -12.14
N ILE A 71 -8.60 2.07 -11.79
CA ILE A 71 -8.86 2.47 -10.40
C ILE A 71 -10.34 2.20 -10.10
N THR A 72 -10.62 1.45 -9.05
CA THR A 72 -11.97 1.16 -8.57
C THR A 72 -12.06 1.37 -7.07
N PRO A 73 -13.18 1.89 -6.55
CA PRO A 73 -13.44 1.86 -5.11
C PRO A 73 -13.38 0.42 -4.61
N LEU A 74 -12.74 0.20 -3.47
CA LEU A 74 -12.78 -1.11 -2.83
C LEU A 74 -14.18 -1.33 -2.25
N GLY A 75 -14.74 -2.53 -2.42
CA GLY A 75 -16.05 -2.89 -1.86
C GLY A 75 -16.02 -2.80 -0.33
N VAL A 76 -17.19 -2.61 0.31
CA VAL A 76 -17.27 -2.41 1.77
C VAL A 76 -16.73 -3.63 2.54
N GLU A 77 -17.05 -4.84 2.09
CA GLU A 77 -16.57 -6.09 2.69
C GLU A 77 -15.05 -6.26 2.51
N GLU A 78 -14.53 -5.96 1.32
CA GLU A 78 -13.09 -6.01 1.03
C GLU A 78 -12.31 -4.90 1.76
N GLU A 79 -12.90 -3.72 1.93
CA GLU A 79 -12.33 -2.62 2.71
C GLU A 79 -12.22 -3.02 4.19
N ALA A 80 -13.22 -3.69 4.77
CA ALA A 80 -13.14 -4.23 6.12
C ALA A 80 -12.02 -5.27 6.27
N HIS A 81 -11.92 -6.22 5.34
CA HIS A 81 -10.84 -7.22 5.34
C HIS A 81 -9.46 -6.57 5.17
N PHE A 82 -9.35 -5.54 4.34
CA PHE A 82 -8.11 -4.78 4.18
C PHE A 82 -7.64 -4.14 5.48
N TRP A 83 -8.55 -3.50 6.23
CA TRP A 83 -8.21 -2.87 7.51
C TRP A 83 -7.86 -3.91 8.57
N GLU A 84 -8.59 -5.02 8.65
CA GLU A 84 -8.26 -6.12 9.57
C GLU A 84 -6.86 -6.69 9.30
N GLU A 85 -6.53 -6.94 8.02
CA GLU A 85 -5.21 -7.44 7.65
C GLU A 85 -4.10 -6.40 7.94
N HIS A 86 -4.40 -5.11 7.75
CA HIS A 86 -3.48 -4.03 8.07
C HIS A 86 -3.20 -3.94 9.58
N GLU A 87 -4.24 -4.00 10.43
CA GLU A 87 -4.08 -4.01 11.88
C GLU A 87 -3.27 -5.22 12.35
N ARG A 88 -3.54 -6.41 11.80
CA ARG A 88 -2.76 -7.62 12.08
C ARG A 88 -1.28 -7.43 11.73
N LYS A 89 -0.98 -6.93 10.53
CA LYS A 89 0.41 -6.67 10.10
C LYS A 89 1.10 -5.64 10.99
N GLN A 90 0.40 -4.59 11.42
CA GLN A 90 0.98 -3.60 12.34
C GLN A 90 1.31 -4.22 13.70
N ALA A 91 0.42 -5.05 14.26
CA ALA A 91 0.65 -5.74 15.52
C ALA A 91 1.85 -6.72 15.44
N GLU A 92 2.01 -7.43 14.31
CA GLU A 92 3.17 -8.30 14.08
C GLU A 92 4.48 -7.50 13.94
N HIS A 93 4.44 -6.34 13.28
CA HIS A 93 5.60 -5.46 13.13
C HIS A 93 6.01 -4.81 14.45
N ALA A 94 5.06 -4.43 15.31
CA ALA A 94 5.33 -3.90 16.64
C ALA A 94 6.05 -4.94 17.52
N GLN A 95 5.53 -6.17 17.57
CA GLN A 95 6.16 -7.27 18.32
C GLN A 95 7.56 -7.61 17.80
N LYS A 96 7.77 -7.61 16.48
CA LYS A 96 9.12 -7.82 15.89
C LYS A 96 10.09 -6.68 16.21
N LYS A 97 9.62 -5.43 16.30
CA LYS A 97 10.44 -4.28 16.72
C LYS A 97 10.86 -4.39 18.18
N GLU A 98 9.97 -4.83 19.06
CA GLU A 98 10.29 -5.05 20.49
C GLU A 98 11.30 -6.20 20.67
N MET A 99 11.13 -7.32 19.97
CA MET A 99 12.10 -8.43 20.03
C MET A 99 13.48 -8.07 19.47
N LYS A 100 13.56 -7.21 18.45
CA LYS A 100 14.85 -6.72 17.93
C LYS A 100 15.53 -5.74 18.89
N GLN A 101 14.78 -4.84 19.54
CA GLN A 101 15.34 -3.93 20.54
C GLN A 101 15.84 -4.70 21.78
N ALA A 102 15.11 -5.72 22.23
CA ALA A 102 15.53 -6.57 23.35
C ALA A 102 16.79 -7.42 23.04
N ARG A 103 17.02 -7.79 21.77
CA ARG A 103 18.23 -8.51 21.33
C ARG A 103 19.42 -7.61 21.01
N GLY A 104 19.19 -6.34 20.65
CA GLY A 104 20.24 -5.33 20.45
C GLY A 104 20.83 -4.80 21.75
N ALA A 105 20.06 -4.79 22.85
CA ALA A 105 20.52 -4.28 24.16
C ALA A 105 21.44 -5.24 24.96
N LYS A 106 21.78 -6.42 24.41
CA LYS A 106 22.59 -7.45 25.09
C LYS A 106 23.95 -7.71 24.43
N GLY A 107 24.44 -6.75 23.64
CA GLY A 107 25.70 -6.85 22.87
C GLY A 107 26.79 -5.83 23.24
N ASP A 108 26.53 -4.87 24.14
CA ASP A 108 27.50 -3.87 24.60
C ASP A 108 27.70 -4.01 26.11
N GLY A 109 28.29 -5.14 26.50
CA GLY A 109 28.73 -5.43 27.87
C GLY A 109 30.17 -5.94 27.82
N LYS A 110 31.08 -4.98 27.76
CA LYS A 110 32.54 -5.03 27.90
C LYS A 110 33.11 -6.22 28.68
#